data_AF-A0A9D2BWE6-F1
#
_entry.id   AF-A0A9D2BWE6-F1
#
_cell.length_a   1.000
_cell.length_b   1.000
_cell.length_c   1.000
_cell.angle_alpha   90.00
_cell.angle_beta   90.00
_cell.angle_gamma   90.00
#
_symmetry.space_group_name_H-M   'P 1'
#
loop_
_entity.id
_entity.type
_entity.pdbx_description
1 polymer ?
#
loop_
_entity_poly.entity_id
_entity_poly.type
_entity_poly.pdbx_seq_one_letter_code
_entity_poly.pdbx_strand_id
1 'polypeptide(L)' 'MAMENSPQFNTGEKPGNGIYQCRFCGKFAIIKSPDEVLPDCPKCKKPTTYFKKT' A
#
# COMPACT_ATOMS: atom_id res chain seq x y z
N MET A 1 17.93 -11.77 -15.47
CA MET A 1 16.83 -10.79 -15.56
C MET A 1 15.68 -11.32 -14.71
N ALA A 2 15.52 -10.82 -13.47
CA ALA A 2 14.35 -11.09 -12.63
C ALA A 2 14.33 -10.09 -11.45
N MET A 3 14.27 -8.80 -11.79
CA MET A 3 13.64 -7.79 -10.95
C MET A 3 12.17 -7.80 -11.46
N GLU A 4 11.07 -7.86 -10.72
CA GLU A 4 10.72 -7.45 -9.38
C GLU A 4 9.38 -8.15 -9.02
N ASN A 5 9.32 -9.01 -8.00
CA ASN A 5 8.04 -9.44 -7.41
C ASN A 5 7.83 -8.67 -6.11
N SER A 6 7.62 -7.35 -6.20
CA SER A 6 7.28 -6.56 -5.01
C SER A 6 5.88 -6.97 -4.53
N PRO A 7 5.69 -7.33 -3.25
CA PRO A 7 4.39 -7.74 -2.76
C PRO A 7 3.38 -6.60 -2.87
N GLN A 8 2.25 -6.91 -3.51
CA GLN A 8 1.14 -6.00 -3.76
C GLN A 8 0.03 -6.24 -2.74
N PHE A 9 -0.52 -5.16 -2.20
CA PHE A 9 -1.54 -5.19 -1.16
C PHE A 9 -2.71 -4.29 -1.52
N ASN A 10 -3.94 -4.76 -1.34
CA ASN A 10 -5.13 -4.02 -1.69
C ASN A 10 -5.66 -3.22 -0.49
N THR A 11 -6.43 -2.19 -0.81
CA THR A 11 -7.20 -1.44 0.20
C THR A 11 -8.09 -2.40 0.99
N GLY A 12 -8.14 -2.23 2.32
CA GLY A 12 -8.86 -3.11 3.22
C GLY A 12 -8.06 -4.31 3.76
N GLU A 13 -6.89 -4.62 3.18
CA GLU A 13 -6.01 -5.67 3.70
C GLU A 13 -5.18 -5.17 4.88
N LYS A 14 -4.70 -6.10 5.72
CA LYS A 14 -3.80 -5.83 6.86
C LYS A 14 -2.40 -6.39 6.62
N PRO A 15 -1.58 -5.74 5.78
CA PRO A 15 -0.22 -6.19 5.48
C PRO A 15 0.79 -5.97 6.61
N GLY A 16 0.35 -5.37 7.72
CA GLY A 16 1.20 -4.97 8.84
C GLY A 16 1.71 -3.54 8.70
N ASN A 17 2.41 -3.07 9.72
CA ASN A 17 3.04 -1.75 9.74
C ASN A 17 4.08 -1.59 8.62
N GLY A 18 4.17 -0.38 8.07
CA GLY A 18 5.09 -0.06 6.98
C GLY A 18 4.65 1.12 6.12
N ILE A 19 5.47 1.43 5.12
CA ILE A 19 5.18 2.46 4.12
C ILE A 19 4.68 1.78 2.85
N TYR A 20 3.56 2.24 2.34
CA TYR A 20 2.85 1.64 1.22
C TYR A 20 2.66 2.67 0.12
N GLN A 21 3.16 2.41 -1.07
CA GLN A 21 3.07 3.32 -2.20
C GLN A 21 1.93 2.92 -3.13
N CYS A 22 0.98 3.83 -3.36
CA CYS A 22 -0.12 3.64 -4.30
C CYS A 22 0.43 3.43 -5.72
N ARG A 23 0.03 2.33 -6.35
CA ARG A 23 0.43 1.98 -7.73
C ARG A 23 -0.02 3.01 -8.78
N PHE A 24 -1.13 3.71 -8.53
CA PHE A 24 -1.76 4.59 -9.53
C PHE A 24 -1.26 6.02 -9.48
N CYS A 25 -1.06 6.59 -8.29
CA CYS A 25 -0.70 8.00 -8.15
C CYS A 25 0.65 8.23 -7.46
N GLY A 26 1.32 7.16 -7.02
CA GLY A 26 2.63 7.21 -6.35
C GLY A 26 2.60 7.73 -4.91
N LYS A 27 1.43 8.03 -4.34
CA LYS A 27 1.29 8.56 -2.97
C LYS A 27 1.60 7.47 -1.94
N PHE A 28 2.29 7.85 -0.86
CA PHE A 28 2.59 6.97 0.26
C PHE A 28 1.48 7.01 1.32
N ALA A 29 1.08 5.83 1.78
CA ALA A 29 0.26 5.58 2.97
C ALA A 29 1.17 4.96 4.04
N ILE A 30 1.09 5.45 5.26
CA ILE A 30 1.91 4.99 6.38
C ILE A 30 0.98 4.26 7.32
N ILE A 31 1.19 2.96 7.48
CA ILE A 31 0.45 2.13 8.42
C ILE A 31 1.27 2.02 9.70
N LYS A 32 0.75 2.58 10.80
CA LYS A 32 1.47 2.63 12.09
C LYS A 32 1.23 1.39 12.94
N SER A 33 0.06 0.77 12.81
CA SER A 33 -0.36 -0.38 13.60
C SER A 33 -0.53 -1.60 12.70
N PRO A 34 -0.08 -2.80 13.09
CA PRO A 34 -0.26 -4.00 12.28
C PRO A 34 -1.73 -4.42 12.11
N ASP A 35 -2.59 -3.99 13.02
CA ASP A 35 -4.04 -4.21 12.99
C ASP A 35 -4.81 -3.24 12.09
N GLU A 36 -4.15 -2.19 11.60
CA GLU A 36 -4.74 -1.17 10.73
C GLU A 36 -4.80 -1.67 9.28
N VAL A 37 -5.95 -1.48 8.65
CA VAL A 37 -6.15 -1.82 7.24
C VAL A 37 -5.57 -0.74 6.34
N LEU A 38 -5.15 -1.12 5.14
CA LEU A 38 -4.79 -0.15 4.11
C LEU A 38 -6.00 0.74 3.79
N PRO A 39 -5.93 2.06 4.02
CA PRO A 39 -7.01 2.96 3.69
C PRO A 39 -7.11 3.20 2.19
N ASP A 40 -8.28 3.68 1.75
CA ASP A 40 -8.42 4.24 0.41
C ASP A 40 -7.37 5.33 0.16
N CYS A 41 -6.89 5.42 -1.08
CA CYS A 41 -5.83 6.36 -1.38
C CYS A 41 -6.33 7.81 -1.23
N PRO A 42 -5.70 8.66 -0.40
CA PRO A 42 -6.19 10.03 -0.15
C PRO A 42 -6.12 10.91 -1.41
N LYS A 43 -5.28 10.56 -2.38
CA LYS A 43 -5.17 11.27 -3.67
C LYS A 43 -6.15 10.75 -4.71
N CYS A 44 -6.31 9.42 -4.82
CA CYS A 44 -7.24 8.83 -5.80
C CYS A 44 -8.69 8.82 -5.32
N LYS A 45 -8.92 8.92 -3.99
CA LYS A 45 -10.22 8.82 -3.31
C LYS A 45 -11.01 7.55 -3.70
N LYS A 46 -10.29 6.45 -3.93
CA LYS A 46 -10.84 5.16 -4.36
C LYS A 46 -9.94 4.00 -3.90
N PRO A 47 -10.48 2.77 -3.84
CA PRO A 47 -9.70 1.60 -3.49
C PRO A 47 -8.62 1.36 -4.54
N THR A 48 -7.45 0.95 -4.07
CA THR A 48 -6.25 0.81 -4.87
C THR A 48 -5.34 -0.28 -4.35
N THR A 49 -4.35 -0.64 -5.15
CA THR A 49 -3.26 -1.54 -4.79
C THR A 49 -2.02 -0.72 -4.44
N TYR A 50 -1.34 -1.13 -3.38
CA TYR A 50 -0.14 -0.54 -2.86
C TYR A 50 1.04 -1.51 -2.94
N PHE A 51 2.24 -0.95 -3.09
CA PHE A 51 3.51 -1.68 -2.94
C PHE A 51 4.13 -1.33 -1.60
N LYS A 52 4.55 -2.33 -0.82
CA LYS A 52 5.31 -2.05 0.40
C LYS A 52 6.69 -1.53 0.02
N LYS A 53 7.01 -0.34 0.49
CA LYS A 53 8.36 0.21 0.48
C LYS A 53 9.02 -0.17 1.79
N THR A 54 10.00 -1.06 1.69
CA THR A 54 10.95 -1.38 2.76
C THR A 54 11.86 -0.18 3.00
#